data_AF-A0A433BK71-F1
#
_entry.id   AF-A0A433BK71-F1
#
_cell.length_a   1.000
_cell.length_b   1.000
_cell.length_c   1.000
_cell.angle_alpha   90.00
_cell.angle_beta   90.00
_cell.angle_gamma   90.00
#
_symmetry.space_group_name_H-M   'P 1'
#
loop_
_entity.id
_entity.type
_entity.pdbx_description
1 polymer ?
#
loop_
_entity_poly.entity_id
_entity_poly.type
_entity_poly.pdbx_seq_one_letter_code
_entity_poly.pdbx_strand_id
1 'polypeptide(L)' 'LVAAGLGAAIVPAPTSALDIAGVVYRPLQPKSLGVELVAAWPASPHDQLVRRVIEALRESAT' A
#
# COMPACT_ATOMS: atom_id res chain seq x y z
N LEU A 1 0.78 -18.78 -7.67
CA LEU A 1 1.48 -18.46 -8.94
C LEU A 1 2.96 -18.18 -8.69
N VAL A 2 3.33 -17.05 -8.09
CA VAL A 2 4.76 -16.70 -7.85
C VAL A 2 5.46 -17.70 -6.92
N ALA A 3 4.95 -17.91 -5.70
CA ALA A 3 5.54 -18.87 -4.75
C ALA A 3 5.50 -20.34 -5.22
N ALA A 4 4.66 -20.65 -6.21
CA ALA A 4 4.60 -21.97 -6.84
C ALA A 4 5.58 -22.12 -8.01
N GLY A 5 6.42 -21.10 -8.28
CA GLY A 5 7.36 -21.11 -9.40
C GLY A 5 6.71 -20.96 -10.78
N LEU A 6 5.45 -20.54 -10.85
CA LEU A 6 4.67 -20.48 -12.11
C LEU A 6 4.74 -19.12 -12.80
N GLY A 7 5.43 -18.12 -12.23
CA GLY A 7 5.58 -16.80 -12.86
C GLY A 7 6.07 -15.70 -11.92
N ALA A 8 5.92 -14.45 -12.36
CA ALA A 8 6.29 -13.24 -11.64
C ALA A 8 5.10 -12.27 -11.53
N ALA A 9 5.16 -11.34 -10.58
CA ALA A 9 4.15 -10.30 -10.39
C ALA A 9 4.81 -8.96 -10.06
N ILE A 10 4.19 -7.86 -10.49
CA ILE A 10 4.50 -6.51 -10.03
C ILE A 10 3.57 -6.20 -8.87
N VAL A 11 4.13 -5.74 -7.76
CA VAL A 11 3.39 -5.49 -6.52
C VAL A 11 3.69 -4.09 -5.98
N PRO A 12 2.74 -3.44 -5.27
CA PRO A 12 3.04 -2.22 -4.52
C PRO A 12 4.11 -2.49 -3.45
N ALA A 13 4.95 -1.48 -3.18
CA ALA A 13 6.08 -1.58 -2.26
C ALA A 13 5.74 -2.20 -0.88
N PRO A 14 4.59 -1.91 -0.22
CA PRO A 14 4.27 -2.50 1.08
C PRO A 14 4.16 -4.03 1.06
N THR A 15 3.84 -4.64 -0.09
CA THR A 15 3.76 -6.10 -0.22
C THR A 15 5.11 -6.77 0.07
N SER A 16 6.23 -6.08 -0.16
CA SER A 16 7.57 -6.61 0.13
C SER A 16 7.85 -6.83 1.62
N ALA A 17 7.05 -6.23 2.50
CA ALA A 17 7.12 -6.49 3.94
C ALA A 17 6.50 -7.84 4.32
N LEU A 18 5.73 -8.48 3.42
CA LEU A 18 5.23 -9.83 3.61
C LEU A 18 6.35 -10.82 3.28
N ASP A 19 6.86 -11.49 4.31
CA ASP A 19 7.85 -12.56 4.15
C ASP A 19 7.17 -13.84 3.62
N ILE A 20 7.06 -13.93 2.29
CA ILE A 20 6.45 -15.07 1.62
C ILE A 20 7.55 -16.06 1.21
N ALA A 21 7.52 -17.25 1.79
CA ALA A 21 8.46 -18.32 1.46
C ALA A 21 8.52 -18.60 -0.04
N GLY A 22 9.73 -18.69 -0.59
CA GLY A 22 9.96 -18.93 -2.02
C GLY A 22 9.78 -17.71 -2.92
N VAL A 23 9.60 -16.50 -2.37
CA VAL A 23 9.48 -15.25 -3.13
C VAL A 23 10.69 -14.36 -2.88
N VAL A 24 11.17 -13.69 -3.93
CA VAL A 24 12.20 -12.66 -3.84
C VAL A 24 11.66 -11.36 -4.41
N TYR A 25 11.69 -10.29 -3.62
CA TYR A 25 11.33 -8.95 -4.07
C TYR A 25 12.53 -8.24 -4.70
N ARG A 26 12.32 -7.58 -5.85
CA ARG A 26 13.34 -6.78 -6.54
C ARG A 26 12.78 -5.38 -6.87
N PRO A 27 13.54 -4.30 -6.64
CA PRO A 27 13.07 -2.95 -6.95
C PRO A 27 12.98 -2.73 -8.46
N LEU A 28 11.89 -2.13 -8.91
CA LEU A 28 11.73 -1.68 -10.29
C LEU A 28 12.44 -0.34 -10.52
N GLN A 29 12.86 -0.10 -11.76
CA GLN A 29 13.42 1.17 -12.22
C GLN A 29 12.53 1.80 -13.30
N PRO A 30 12.39 3.13 -13.32
CA PRO A 30 12.97 4.10 -12.38
C PRO A 30 12.28 4.08 -11.00
N LYS A 31 12.97 4.52 -9.95
CA LYS A 31 12.41 4.63 -8.57
C LYS A 31 11.20 5.56 -8.44
N SER A 32 10.93 6.38 -9.46
CA SER A 32 9.74 7.23 -9.54
C SER A 32 8.47 6.47 -9.90
N LEU A 33 8.55 5.20 -10.31
CA LEU A 33 7.36 4.37 -10.54
C LEU A 33 6.64 4.09 -9.23
N GLY A 34 5.34 4.38 -9.19
CA GLY A 34 4.50 4.18 -8.03
C GLY A 34 3.02 4.08 -8.40
N VAL A 35 2.20 3.82 -7.39
CA VAL A 35 0.74 3.81 -7.47
C VAL A 35 0.20 4.66 -6.33
N GLU A 36 -0.92 5.36 -6.58
CA GLU A 36 -1.55 6.19 -5.56
C GLU A 36 -2.27 5.32 -4.52
N LEU A 37 -2.09 5.64 -3.24
CA LEU A 37 -2.90 5.11 -2.15
C LEU A 37 -4.00 6.12 -1.83
N VAL A 38 -5.25 5.72 -2.05
CA VAL A 38 -6.43 6.57 -1.84
C VAL A 38 -7.35 5.98 -0.78
N ALA A 39 -7.98 6.85 0.00
CA ALA A 39 -9.01 6.49 0.98
C ALA A 39 -10.28 7.28 0.68
N ALA A 40 -11.44 6.63 0.78
CA ALA A 40 -12.74 7.23 0.58
C ALA A 40 -13.63 6.99 1.80
N TRP A 41 -14.41 8.01 2.17
CA TRP A 41 -15.33 7.97 3.30
C TRP A 41 -16.57 8.84 3.01
N PRO A 42 -17.72 8.54 3.62
CA PRO A 42 -18.91 9.36 3.45
C PRO A 42 -18.72 10.73 4.12
N ALA A 43 -19.16 11.79 3.43
CA ALA A 43 -19.21 13.12 4.02
C ALA A 43 -20.33 13.18 5.07
N SER A 44 -19.98 13.16 6.35
CA SER A 44 -20.92 13.29 7.47
C SER A 44 -20.45 14.34 8.48
N PRO A 45 -21.32 15.28 8.89
CA PRO A 45 -20.96 16.29 9.89
C PRO A 45 -20.72 15.71 11.29
N HIS A 46 -21.19 14.48 11.57
CA HIS A 46 -21.14 13.88 12.90
C HIS A 46 -20.03 12.84 13.09
N ASP A 47 -19.22 12.57 12.07
CA ASP A 47 -18.23 11.49 12.14
C ASP A 47 -16.90 11.95 12.75
N GLN A 48 -16.90 12.09 14.08
CA GLN A 48 -15.71 12.48 14.84
C GLN A 48 -14.58 11.45 14.71
N LEU A 49 -14.92 10.17 14.55
CA LEU A 49 -13.93 9.11 14.40
C LEU A 49 -13.22 9.21 13.05
N VAL A 50 -13.98 9.36 11.96
CA VAL A 50 -13.40 9.53 10.62
C VAL A 50 -12.53 10.78 10.56
N ARG A 51 -12.92 11.89 11.18
CA ARG A 51 -12.08 13.10 11.27
C ARG A 51 -10.73 12.83 11.94
N ARG A 52 -10.74 12.18 13.12
CA ARG A 52 -9.51 11.83 13.85
C ARG A 52 -8.61 10.89 13.04
N VAL A 53 -9.20 9.91 12.35
CA VAL A 53 -8.45 9.00 11.48
C VAL A 53 -7.80 9.76 10.32
N ILE A 54 -8.53 10.66 9.66
CA ILE A 54 -7.97 11.48 8.57
C ILE A 54 -6.84 12.39 9.07
N GLU A 55 -6.99 12.99 10.24
CA GLU A 55 -5.92 13.78 10.87
C GLU A 55 -4.66 12.94 11.10
N ALA A 56 -4.79 11.78 11.74
CA ALA A 56 -3.67 10.86 11.97
C ALA A 56 -3.00 10.36 10.66
N LEU A 57 -3.80 10.10 9.62
CA LEU A 57 -3.29 9.70 8.31
C LEU A 57 -2.52 10.84 7.63
N ARG A 58 -2.96 12.10 7.78
CA ARG A 58 -2.24 13.27 7.23
C ARG A 58 -0.91 13.50 7.92
N GLU A 59 -0.82 13.30 9.24
CA GLU A 59 0.44 13.38 9.97
C GLU A 59 1.45 12.31 9.51
N SER A 60 0.95 11.12 9.16
CA SER A 60 1.77 9.99 8.71
C SER A 60 2.17 10.06 7.23
N ALA A 61 1.59 10.99 6.46
CA ALA A 61 1.85 11.15 5.02
C ALA A 61 3.05 12.07 4.71
N THR A 62 3.86 12.39 5.72
CA THR A 62 5.03 13.29 5.66
C THR A 62 6.33 12.49 5.46
#